data_AF-T5LPV0-F1
#
_entry.id   AF-T5LPV0-F1
#
_cell.length_a   1.000
_cell.length_b   1.000
_cell.length_c   1.000
_cell.angle_alpha   90.00
_cell.angle_beta   90.00
_cell.angle_gamma   90.00
#
_symmetry.space_group_name_H-M   'P 1'
#
loop_
_entity.id
_entity.type
_entity.pdbx_description
1 polymer ?
#
loop_
_entity_poly.entity_id
_entity_poly.type
_entity_poly.pdbx_seq_one_letter_code
_entity_poly.pdbx_strand_id
1 'polypeptide(L)'
;MRLIIFAFCIAYGIVYASGSVYFTHFQDMLSNQTSHNNTLQKDKETIDKIYYKGTITLSGVIEWQMYQEEADFYWRLVFFPDVSNALPRLFEDDTQAIFLNDTLKRDMEFQKNSFLQIYNVLQDTLNQTDEYILGGIAIRATLTLKNYYIEKSLDNEADTKYYATAKIDSIQTSDNVKKWYINKDILPSEYLLFPITKDSYINLRESPNGKILQAIQKDEMLNDCNMRSNELQNQGVLLSLGKDSTNPKWLKVAYIPKEASDTSKAIYGVIHESQVSFDCGE
;
A
#
# COMPACT_ATOMS: atom_id res chain seq x y z
N MET A 1 8.65 31.35 -8.55
CA MET A 1 7.93 31.31 -7.26
C MET A 1 6.62 30.56 -7.49
N ARG A 2 6.62 29.23 -7.28
CA ARG A 2 5.39 28.42 -7.40
C ARG A 2 4.99 28.01 -5.98
N LEU A 3 4.03 28.76 -5.46
CA LEU A 3 3.28 28.42 -4.26
C LEU A 3 2.37 27.25 -4.66
N ILE A 4 2.74 26.01 -4.33
CA ILE A 4 1.84 24.87 -4.45
C ILE A 4 1.10 24.76 -3.11
N ILE A 5 -0.06 25.41 -3.05
CA ILE A 5 -1.05 25.19 -2.01
C ILE A 5 -1.87 23.98 -2.45
N PHE A 6 -1.60 22.82 -1.86
CA PHE A 6 -2.58 21.76 -1.57
C PHE A 6 -2.09 21.03 -0.31
N ALA A 7 -2.15 21.73 0.82
CA ALA A 7 -1.73 21.26 2.14
C ALA A 7 -2.90 20.59 2.89
N PHE A 8 -3.51 19.60 2.25
CA PHE A 8 -4.32 18.58 2.89
C PHE A 8 -3.91 17.29 2.24
N CYS A 9 -3.52 16.27 3.00
CA CYS A 9 -3.81 14.87 2.71
C CYS A 9 -3.17 13.92 3.74
N ILE A 10 -2.19 14.34 4.54
CA ILE A 10 -1.76 13.56 5.71
C ILE A 10 -1.39 14.49 6.87
N ALA A 11 -2.40 15.17 7.44
CA ALA A 11 -2.16 16.10 8.56
C ALA A 11 -1.95 15.36 9.90
N TYR A 12 -2.50 14.15 10.00
CA TYR A 12 -2.49 13.35 11.23
C TYR A 12 -2.17 11.89 10.88
N GLY A 13 -1.28 11.29 11.65
CA GLY A 13 -1.05 9.85 11.65
C GLY A 13 -1.69 9.21 12.87
N ILE A 14 -2.13 7.96 12.73
CA ILE A 14 -2.53 7.14 13.85
C ILE A 14 -1.40 6.18 14.21
N VAL A 15 -1.11 6.09 15.50
CA VAL A 15 -0.10 5.22 16.07
C VAL A 15 -0.80 4.10 16.82
N TYR A 16 -0.53 2.86 16.44
CA TYR A 16 -1.04 1.67 17.13
C TYR A 16 0.12 0.76 17.50
N ALA A 17 0.01 0.13 18.67
CA ALA A 17 0.76 -1.08 18.95
C ALA A 17 0.13 -2.23 18.17
N SER A 18 0.82 -2.76 17.18
CA SER A 18 0.35 -3.90 16.39
C SER A 18 1.24 -5.09 16.69
N GLY A 19 0.65 -6.15 17.23
CA GLY A 19 1.32 -7.44 17.33
C GLY A 19 1.79 -7.91 15.95
N SER A 20 3.03 -8.40 15.89
CA SER A 20 3.70 -8.98 14.71
C SER A 20 3.34 -8.35 13.36
N VAL A 21 3.73 -7.09 13.11
CA VAL A 21 3.81 -6.62 11.73
C VAL A 21 4.97 -7.37 11.07
N TYR A 22 4.67 -8.23 10.09
CA TYR A 22 5.68 -9.07 9.44
C TYR A 22 6.60 -8.18 8.55
N PHE A 23 7.86 -8.03 8.94
CA PHE A 23 8.85 -7.15 8.31
C PHE A 23 9.77 -7.84 7.29
N THR A 24 9.29 -8.81 6.51
CA THR A 24 10.20 -9.64 5.71
C THR A 24 10.98 -8.87 4.65
N HIS A 25 10.42 -7.78 4.10
CA HIS A 25 10.98 -7.14 2.91
C HIS A 25 12.06 -6.08 3.18
N PHE A 26 12.05 -5.40 4.33
CA PHE A 26 12.93 -4.25 4.60
C PHE A 26 13.54 -4.25 6.01
N GLN A 27 13.52 -5.39 6.72
CA GLN A 27 14.12 -5.50 8.06
C GLN A 27 15.60 -5.08 8.07
N ASP A 28 16.33 -5.37 6.99
CA ASP A 28 17.72 -4.96 6.77
C ASP A 28 17.92 -3.43 6.69
N MET A 29 16.85 -2.67 6.43
CA MET A 29 16.87 -1.20 6.39
C MET A 29 16.63 -0.55 7.76
N LEU A 30 16.15 -1.29 8.76
CA LEU A 30 15.97 -0.79 10.12
C LEU A 30 17.31 -0.83 10.86
N SER A 31 17.70 0.27 11.50
CA SER A 31 18.96 0.35 12.25
C SER A 31 18.73 0.86 13.66
N ASN A 32 18.99 0.03 14.67
CA ASN A 32 18.78 0.33 16.10
C ASN A 32 19.62 1.51 16.66
N GLN A 33 20.28 2.33 15.83
CA GLN A 33 21.33 3.26 16.26
C GLN A 33 21.18 4.71 15.77
N THR A 34 20.10 5.07 15.07
CA THR A 34 19.89 6.45 14.60
C THR A 34 19.25 7.34 15.68
N SER A 35 19.76 8.56 15.84
CA SER A 35 19.32 9.46 16.93
C SER A 35 17.87 9.89 16.77
N HIS A 36 17.09 9.83 17.84
CA HIS A 36 15.80 10.52 17.94
C HIS A 36 15.97 11.79 18.78
N ASN A 37 15.23 12.84 18.44
CA ASN A 37 15.13 14.05 19.26
C ASN A 37 13.70 14.16 19.77
N ASN A 38 13.52 14.22 21.09
CA ASN A 38 12.21 14.20 21.72
C ASN A 38 12.08 15.35 22.72
N THR A 39 11.14 16.26 22.46
CA THR A 39 10.74 17.34 23.36
C THR A 39 9.32 17.17 23.86
N LEU A 40 8.67 16.02 23.59
CA LEU A 40 7.32 15.73 24.05
C LEU A 40 7.28 15.68 25.58
N GLN A 41 6.42 16.51 26.14
CA GLN A 41 6.13 16.54 27.56
C GLN A 41 4.63 16.39 27.76
N LYS A 42 4.25 15.66 28.81
CA LYS A 42 2.84 15.53 29.20
C LYS A 42 2.30 16.92 29.52
N ASP A 43 1.27 17.34 28.78
CA ASP A 43 0.65 18.66 28.91
C ASP A 43 -0.56 18.60 29.84
N LYS A 44 -1.54 17.76 29.51
CA LYS A 44 -2.75 17.55 30.31
C LYS A 44 -3.31 16.15 30.14
N GLU A 45 -4.18 15.77 31.06
CA GLU A 45 -4.85 14.48 31.05
C GLU A 45 -6.34 14.69 31.38
N THR A 46 -7.21 14.14 30.55
CA THR A 46 -8.66 14.09 30.76
C THR A 46 -9.07 12.67 31.13
N ILE A 47 -10.37 12.46 31.36
CA ILE A 47 -10.94 11.12 31.58
C ILE A 47 -10.61 10.21 30.38
N ASP A 48 -10.70 10.74 29.17
CA ASP A 48 -10.60 9.95 27.93
C ASP A 48 -9.25 10.07 27.22
N LYS A 49 -8.42 11.09 27.51
CA LYS A 49 -7.21 11.39 26.71
C LYS A 49 -6.01 11.79 27.54
N ILE A 50 -4.81 11.48 27.05
CA ILE A 50 -3.54 11.99 27.57
C ILE A 50 -2.86 12.81 26.48
N TYR A 51 -2.60 14.08 26.74
CA TYR A 51 -2.00 14.99 25.77
C TYR A 51 -0.52 15.19 26.05
N TYR A 52 0.27 15.18 24.99
CA TYR A 52 1.69 15.54 24.98
C TYR A 52 1.93 16.69 24.01
N LYS A 53 2.65 17.70 24.48
CA LYS A 53 3.04 18.87 23.69
C LYS A 53 4.53 18.85 23.43
N GLY A 54 4.92 19.29 22.24
CA GLY A 54 6.29 19.28 21.78
C GLY A 54 6.42 18.61 20.42
N THR A 55 7.63 18.20 20.10
CA THR A 55 8.01 17.53 18.85
C THR A 55 8.77 16.27 19.16
N ILE A 56 8.62 15.27 18.30
CA ILE A 56 9.53 14.13 18.26
C ILE A 56 9.92 13.85 16.82
N THR A 57 11.21 13.65 16.61
CA THR A 57 11.78 13.28 15.31
C THR A 57 12.32 11.87 15.42
N LEU A 58 11.83 10.99 14.56
CA LEU A 58 12.13 9.56 14.52
C LEU A 58 12.78 9.23 13.18
N SER A 59 13.86 8.44 13.21
CA SER A 59 14.35 7.77 12.00
C SER A 59 13.71 6.39 11.89
N GLY A 60 13.52 5.92 10.66
CA GLY A 60 12.79 4.70 10.38
C GLY A 60 12.63 4.44 8.89
N VAL A 61 11.73 3.53 8.56
CA VAL A 61 11.40 3.15 7.18
C VAL A 61 9.93 3.46 6.93
N ILE A 62 9.65 4.21 5.86
CA ILE A 62 8.31 4.34 5.31
C ILE A 62 8.08 3.16 4.36
N GLU A 63 7.05 2.39 4.61
CA GLU A 63 6.51 1.40 3.71
C GLU A 63 5.25 1.95 3.04
N TRP A 64 5.23 1.85 1.72
CA TRP A 64 4.02 1.94 0.92
C TRP A 64 3.77 0.60 0.27
N GLN A 65 2.67 -0.06 0.62
CA GLN A 65 2.34 -1.37 0.06
C GLN A 65 0.84 -1.49 -0.25
N MET A 66 0.53 -2.33 -1.23
CA MET A 66 -0.82 -2.77 -1.48
C MET A 66 -1.20 -3.77 -0.39
N TYR A 67 -2.22 -3.46 0.39
CA TYR A 67 -2.70 -4.30 1.48
C TYR A 67 -4.12 -4.78 1.16
N GLN A 68 -4.39 -6.05 1.46
CA GLN A 68 -5.72 -6.64 1.34
C GLN A 68 -6.34 -6.72 2.73
N GLU A 69 -7.52 -6.15 2.89
CA GLU A 69 -8.38 -6.35 4.06
C GLU A 69 -9.74 -6.83 3.55
N GLU A 70 -10.08 -8.07 3.89
CA GLU A 70 -11.28 -8.75 3.37
C GLU A 70 -11.31 -8.78 1.83
N ALA A 71 -12.23 -8.03 1.20
CA ALA A 71 -12.48 -8.04 -0.24
C ALA A 71 -11.91 -6.82 -0.99
N ASP A 72 -11.39 -5.82 -0.27
CA ASP A 72 -10.90 -4.58 -0.87
C ASP A 72 -9.38 -4.48 -0.80
N PHE A 73 -8.78 -4.01 -1.89
CA PHE A 73 -7.40 -3.55 -1.89
C PHE A 73 -7.34 -2.07 -1.56
N TYR A 74 -6.43 -1.72 -0.65
CA TYR A 74 -6.05 -0.34 -0.44
C TYR A 74 -4.55 -0.19 -0.31
N TRP A 75 -4.12 1.03 -0.59
CA TRP A 75 -2.75 1.42 -0.40
C TRP A 75 -2.54 1.84 1.04
N ARG A 76 -1.62 1.17 1.72
CA ARG A 76 -1.26 1.46 3.11
C ARG A 76 0.08 2.17 3.13
N LEU A 77 0.15 3.29 3.86
CA LEU A 77 1.37 4.06 4.09
C LEU A 77 1.70 4.03 5.59
N VAL A 78 2.83 3.42 5.93
CA VAL A 78 3.21 3.14 7.31
C VAL A 78 4.65 3.56 7.53
N PHE A 79 4.93 4.12 8.69
CA PHE A 79 6.27 4.41 9.15
C PHE A 79 6.66 3.49 10.30
N PHE A 80 7.80 2.83 10.15
CA PHE A 80 8.38 1.93 11.14
C PHE A 80 9.61 2.57 11.77
N PRO A 81 9.51 3.06 13.02
CA PRO A 81 10.63 3.68 13.70
C PRO A 81 11.73 2.67 14.02
N ASP A 82 12.99 3.10 13.97
CA ASP A 82 14.11 2.29 14.44
C ASP A 82 14.04 1.98 15.93
N VAL A 83 13.62 2.99 16.69
CA VAL A 83 13.53 2.95 18.15
C VAL A 83 12.05 2.93 18.48
N SER A 84 11.49 1.73 18.52
CA SER A 84 10.06 1.51 18.70
C SER A 84 9.53 2.04 20.02
N ASN A 85 10.36 2.21 21.06
CA ASN A 85 9.95 2.73 22.37
C ASN A 85 10.17 4.25 22.56
N ALA A 86 10.45 5.00 21.49
CA ALA A 86 10.72 6.43 21.59
C ALA A 86 9.48 7.31 21.88
N LEU A 87 8.25 6.83 21.58
CA LEU A 87 7.03 7.57 21.93
C LEU A 87 6.54 7.22 23.36
N PRO A 88 6.09 8.21 24.14
CA PRO A 88 5.62 7.98 25.51
C PRO A 88 4.38 7.08 25.59
N ARG A 89 4.37 6.14 26.56
CA ARG A 89 3.21 5.35 27.05
C ARG A 89 2.47 4.46 26.05
N LEU A 90 2.86 4.44 24.77
CA LEU A 90 2.33 3.46 23.82
C LEU A 90 3.13 2.16 23.79
N PHE A 91 4.41 2.21 24.15
CA PHE A 91 5.39 1.24 23.65
C PHE A 91 6.14 0.53 24.78
N GLU A 92 5.45 -0.35 25.52
CA GLU A 92 6.12 -1.17 26.55
C GLU A 92 6.80 -2.42 25.95
N ASP A 93 6.20 -3.16 25.00
CA ASP A 93 6.76 -4.49 24.60
C ASP A 93 6.65 -4.94 23.11
N ASP A 94 5.96 -4.22 22.21
CA ASP A 94 5.68 -4.74 20.83
C ASP A 94 6.51 -4.08 19.70
N THR A 95 6.58 -4.73 18.54
CA THR A 95 7.02 -4.12 17.26
C THR A 95 5.98 -3.12 16.76
N GLN A 96 6.34 -1.85 16.58
CA GLN A 96 5.37 -0.75 16.46
C GLN A 96 5.36 -0.12 15.07
N ALA A 97 4.20 0.41 14.66
CA ALA A 97 3.99 1.04 13.37
C ALA A 97 3.18 2.33 13.50
N ILE A 98 3.58 3.38 12.78
CA ILE A 98 2.82 4.63 12.67
C ILE A 98 2.11 4.62 11.32
N PHE A 99 0.79 4.48 11.32
CA PHE A 99 0.01 4.51 10.10
C PHE A 99 -0.26 5.95 9.70
N LEU A 100 0.26 6.33 8.55
CA LEU A 100 0.17 7.71 8.08
C LEU A 100 -1.21 7.95 7.46
N ASN A 101 -1.81 6.96 6.78
CA ASN A 101 -3.06 7.13 6.04
C ASN A 101 -4.27 6.32 6.57
N ASP A 102 -4.19 5.73 7.76
CA ASP A 102 -5.26 4.83 8.25
C ASP A 102 -6.61 5.53 8.45
N THR A 103 -6.62 6.83 8.82
CA THR A 103 -7.85 7.64 8.89
C THR A 103 -8.55 7.79 7.53
N LEU A 104 -7.83 7.56 6.44
CA LEU A 104 -8.29 7.77 5.07
C LEU A 104 -8.56 6.45 4.35
N LYS A 105 -8.38 5.30 5.01
CA LYS A 105 -8.54 3.99 4.38
C LYS A 105 -9.94 3.77 3.80
N ARG A 106 -10.98 4.33 4.43
CA ARG A 106 -12.38 4.22 3.99
C ARG A 106 -12.84 5.37 3.08
N ASP A 107 -11.98 6.34 2.81
CA ASP A 107 -12.32 7.47 1.94
C ASP A 107 -12.10 7.08 0.47
N MET A 108 -13.19 7.01 -0.30
CA MET A 108 -13.14 6.63 -1.72
C MET A 108 -12.38 7.62 -2.60
N GLU A 109 -12.36 8.90 -2.25
CA GLU A 109 -11.61 9.93 -2.97
C GLU A 109 -10.12 9.83 -2.66
N PHE A 110 -9.77 9.50 -1.41
CA PHE A 110 -8.41 9.14 -1.03
C PHE A 110 -7.94 7.91 -1.79
N GLN A 111 -8.70 6.81 -1.79
CA GLN A 111 -8.29 5.58 -2.48
C GLN A 111 -8.03 5.81 -3.97
N LYS A 112 -8.90 6.59 -4.64
CA LYS A 112 -8.74 6.96 -6.06
C LYS A 112 -7.49 7.78 -6.35
N ASN A 113 -7.01 8.58 -5.40
CA ASN A 113 -5.89 9.51 -5.58
C ASN A 113 -4.69 9.18 -4.69
N SER A 114 -4.69 8.01 -4.04
CA SER A 114 -3.75 7.65 -2.98
C SER A 114 -2.31 7.71 -3.47
N PHE A 115 -2.05 7.23 -4.69
CA PHE A 115 -0.73 7.38 -5.31
C PHE A 115 -0.32 8.83 -5.49
N LEU A 116 -1.16 9.71 -6.05
CA LEU A 116 -0.79 11.10 -6.27
C LEU A 116 -0.45 11.81 -4.94
N GLN A 117 -1.17 11.47 -3.88
CA GLN A 117 -0.93 12.03 -2.54
C GLN A 117 0.37 11.50 -1.93
N ILE A 118 0.64 10.20 -2.07
CA ILE A 118 1.87 9.56 -1.59
C ILE A 118 3.08 10.02 -2.41
N TYR A 119 2.94 10.07 -3.73
CA TYR A 119 3.88 10.66 -4.67
C TYR A 119 4.21 12.08 -4.24
N ASN A 120 3.23 12.89 -3.84
CA ASN A 120 3.48 14.26 -3.35
C ASN A 120 4.27 14.33 -2.03
N VAL A 121 4.23 13.29 -1.20
CA VAL A 121 5.00 13.20 0.04
C VAL A 121 6.41 12.63 -0.20
N LEU A 122 6.56 11.80 -1.24
CA LEU A 122 7.77 11.03 -1.54
C LEU A 122 8.37 11.41 -2.92
N GLN A 123 8.12 12.64 -3.40
CA GLN A 123 8.28 13.06 -4.81
C GLN A 123 9.66 12.76 -5.41
N ASP A 124 10.71 12.94 -4.62
CA ASP A 124 12.08 12.77 -5.10
C ASP A 124 12.51 11.30 -5.16
N THR A 125 11.66 10.38 -4.69
CA THR A 125 12.03 8.98 -4.45
C THR A 125 11.15 7.97 -5.20
N LEU A 126 9.96 8.38 -5.66
CA LEU A 126 9.04 7.53 -6.43
C LEU A 126 9.03 7.90 -7.91
N ASN A 127 8.89 6.89 -8.77
CA ASN A 127 8.62 7.07 -10.20
C ASN A 127 7.11 7.03 -10.46
N GLN A 128 6.63 7.71 -11.51
CA GLN A 128 5.20 7.66 -11.89
C GLN A 128 4.70 6.23 -12.13
N THR A 129 5.56 5.34 -12.64
CA THR A 129 5.22 3.92 -12.85
C THR A 129 4.99 3.14 -11.56
N ASP A 130 5.45 3.66 -10.42
CA ASP A 130 5.27 3.01 -9.12
C ASP A 130 3.80 3.02 -8.67
N GLU A 131 2.94 3.85 -9.26
CA GLU A 131 1.48 3.87 -9.05
C GLU A 131 0.83 2.50 -9.07
N TYR A 132 1.37 1.61 -9.90
CA TYR A 132 0.79 0.32 -10.18
C TYR A 132 1.53 -0.83 -9.49
N ILE A 133 2.50 -0.55 -8.61
CA ILE A 133 3.35 -1.61 -8.04
C ILE A 133 2.53 -2.70 -7.35
N LEU A 134 2.59 -3.93 -7.83
CA LEU A 134 1.92 -5.04 -7.15
C LEU A 134 2.89 -5.64 -6.14
N GLY A 135 2.95 -5.04 -4.96
CA GLY A 135 3.93 -5.35 -3.91
C GLY A 135 4.07 -4.14 -2.99
N GLY A 136 5.29 -3.66 -2.83
CA GLY A 136 5.52 -2.47 -2.02
C GLY A 136 6.90 -1.84 -2.20
N ILE A 137 7.02 -0.67 -1.59
CA ILE A 137 8.19 0.20 -1.61
C ILE A 137 8.51 0.59 -0.17
N ALA A 138 9.75 0.33 0.25
CA ALA A 138 10.31 0.77 1.51
C ALA A 138 11.34 1.87 1.23
N ILE A 139 11.22 2.98 1.95
CA ILE A 139 12.09 4.15 1.82
C ILE A 139 12.57 4.54 3.20
N ARG A 140 13.87 4.68 3.36
CA ARG A 140 14.44 5.17 4.60
C ARG A 140 14.09 6.64 4.79
N ALA A 141 13.54 7.00 5.95
CA ALA A 141 13.04 8.35 6.20
C ALA A 141 13.22 8.81 7.66
N THR A 142 13.05 10.12 7.84
CA THR A 142 12.92 10.79 9.12
C THR A 142 11.52 11.41 9.20
N LEU A 143 10.77 11.07 10.24
CA LEU A 143 9.41 11.55 10.50
C LEU A 143 9.42 12.46 11.73
N THR A 144 8.92 13.69 11.60
CA THR A 144 8.69 14.58 12.73
C THR A 144 7.21 14.69 13.04
N LEU A 145 6.85 14.41 14.29
CA LEU A 145 5.50 14.48 14.82
C LEU A 145 5.37 15.64 15.82
N LYS A 146 4.18 16.23 15.89
CA LYS A 146 3.78 17.29 16.81
C LYS A 146 2.46 16.95 17.49
N ASN A 147 2.27 17.49 18.70
CA ASN A 147 0.97 17.49 19.40
C ASN A 147 0.31 16.12 19.41
N TYR A 148 0.90 15.22 20.19
CA TYR A 148 0.54 13.82 20.30
C TYR A 148 -0.50 13.62 21.41
N TYR A 149 -1.53 12.81 21.20
CA TYR A 149 -2.45 12.43 22.28
C TYR A 149 -2.84 10.96 22.20
N ILE A 150 -2.95 10.32 23.38
CA ILE A 150 -3.36 8.92 23.54
C ILE A 150 -4.83 8.90 23.95
N GLU A 151 -5.64 8.04 23.33
CA GLU A 151 -7.01 7.75 23.77
C GLU A 151 -7.01 6.60 24.78
N LYS A 152 -7.74 6.78 25.89
CA LYS A 152 -7.75 5.87 27.05
C LYS A 152 -8.84 4.80 26.99
N SER A 153 -9.84 4.95 26.14
CA SER A 153 -11.00 4.07 26.06
C SER A 153 -11.19 3.53 24.64
N LEU A 154 -11.17 2.20 24.51
CA LEU A 154 -11.83 1.49 23.43
C LEU A 154 -12.62 0.36 24.08
N ASP A 155 -13.89 0.63 24.37
CA ASP A 155 -14.83 -0.38 24.88
C ASP A 155 -15.32 -1.33 23.79
N ASN A 156 -14.87 -1.22 22.53
CA ASN A 156 -15.24 -2.16 21.48
C ASN A 156 -14.10 -2.42 20.49
N GLU A 157 -13.97 -3.71 20.19
CA GLU A 157 -13.15 -4.38 19.16
C GLU A 157 -11.65 -4.56 19.47
N ALA A 158 -11.39 -5.70 20.14
CA ALA A 158 -10.22 -6.57 20.08
C ALA A 158 -8.81 -5.93 20.22
N ASP A 159 -8.23 -6.14 21.39
CA ASP A 159 -6.79 -6.27 21.69
C ASP A 159 -5.82 -5.08 21.53
N THR A 160 -6.20 -3.93 20.96
CA THR A 160 -5.32 -2.73 21.00
C THR A 160 -5.46 -1.94 22.31
N LYS A 161 -4.50 -2.11 23.25
CA LYS A 161 -4.55 -1.46 24.57
C LYS A 161 -4.50 0.08 24.55
N TYR A 162 -3.90 0.70 23.54
CA TYR A 162 -3.87 2.16 23.34
C TYR A 162 -3.59 2.51 21.88
N TYR A 163 -4.17 3.60 21.38
CA TYR A 163 -3.73 4.26 20.15
C TYR A 163 -3.50 5.75 20.39
N ALA A 164 -2.61 6.35 19.61
CA ALA A 164 -2.39 7.78 19.65
C ALA A 164 -2.57 8.42 18.30
N THR A 165 -3.00 9.67 18.31
CA THR A 165 -3.00 10.51 17.13
C THR A 165 -1.89 11.54 17.28
N ALA A 166 -1.13 11.74 16.22
CA ALA A 166 -0.09 12.76 16.16
C ALA A 166 -0.24 13.59 14.89
N LYS A 167 0.01 14.89 14.98
CA LYS A 167 0.13 15.74 13.80
C LYS A 167 1.46 15.45 13.12
N ILE A 168 1.45 15.22 11.81
CA ILE A 168 2.69 15.12 11.04
C ILE A 168 3.19 16.53 10.75
N ASP A 169 4.44 16.80 11.11
CA ASP A 169 5.08 18.09 10.87
C ASP A 169 5.95 18.07 9.62
N SER A 170 6.77 17.03 9.46
CA SER A 170 7.60 16.84 8.26
C SER A 170 7.99 15.39 8.06
N ILE A 171 8.25 15.05 6.80
CA ILE A 171 8.82 13.78 6.35
C ILE A 171 10.04 14.13 5.48
N GLN A 172 11.16 13.48 5.74
CA GLN A 172 12.37 13.60 4.91
C GLN A 172 12.81 12.20 4.50
N THR A 173 12.81 11.91 3.20
CA THR A 173 13.27 10.64 2.66
C THR A 173 14.76 10.68 2.33
N SER A 174 15.35 9.51 2.17
CA SER A 174 16.71 9.34 1.63
C SER A 174 16.66 8.44 0.40
N ASP A 175 17.76 8.39 -0.34
CA ASP A 175 17.88 7.60 -1.58
C ASP A 175 17.93 6.08 -1.34
N ASN A 176 17.90 5.63 -0.09
CA ASN A 176 17.84 4.21 0.24
C ASN A 176 16.40 3.69 0.09
N VAL A 177 16.14 3.15 -1.11
CA VAL A 177 14.85 2.59 -1.53
C VAL A 177 14.98 1.10 -1.81
N LYS A 178 14.00 0.34 -1.34
CA LYS A 178 13.83 -1.07 -1.66
C LYS A 178 12.43 -1.31 -2.20
N LYS A 179 12.34 -2.01 -3.32
CA LYS A 179 11.08 -2.43 -3.92
C LYS A 179 10.97 -3.94 -3.84
N TRP A 180 9.77 -4.45 -3.62
CA TRP A 180 9.48 -5.87 -3.75
C TRP A 180 8.18 -6.05 -4.52
N TYR A 181 8.06 -7.24 -5.08
CA TYR A 181 7.00 -7.63 -5.99
C TYR A 181 6.37 -8.91 -5.47
N ILE A 182 5.06 -9.01 -5.60
CA ILE A 182 4.31 -10.19 -5.18
C ILE A 182 4.71 -11.35 -6.09
N ASN A 183 5.09 -12.47 -5.49
CA ASN A 183 5.34 -13.69 -6.25
C ASN A 183 4.03 -14.16 -6.88
N LYS A 184 4.10 -14.58 -8.14
CA LYS A 184 2.96 -15.02 -8.93
C LYS A 184 2.22 -16.21 -8.31
N ASP A 185 2.92 -17.04 -7.53
CA ASP A 185 2.37 -18.24 -6.87
C ASP A 185 1.50 -17.97 -5.63
N ILE A 186 1.58 -16.76 -5.06
CA ILE A 186 0.79 -16.31 -3.91
C ILE A 186 -0.27 -15.29 -4.32
N LEU A 187 -0.53 -15.11 -5.62
CA LEU A 187 -1.55 -14.20 -6.08
C LEU A 187 -2.94 -14.67 -5.62
N PRO A 188 -3.74 -13.79 -5.00
CA PRO A 188 -5.08 -14.13 -4.53
C PRO A 188 -6.01 -14.50 -5.70
N SER A 189 -6.61 -15.68 -5.62
CA SER A 189 -7.43 -16.28 -6.68
C SER A 189 -8.66 -15.44 -7.04
N GLU A 190 -9.21 -14.71 -6.07
CA GLU A 190 -10.42 -13.90 -6.19
C GLU A 190 -10.26 -12.67 -7.10
N TYR A 191 -9.03 -12.32 -7.46
CA TYR A 191 -8.74 -11.23 -8.40
C TYR A 191 -8.28 -11.71 -9.77
N LEU A 192 -8.19 -13.03 -9.95
CA LEU A 192 -7.79 -13.61 -11.23
C LEU A 192 -8.92 -13.47 -12.25
N LEU A 193 -8.54 -13.04 -13.46
CA LEU A 193 -9.43 -12.96 -14.61
C LEU A 193 -9.09 -14.07 -15.61
N PHE A 194 -10.11 -14.82 -16.00
CA PHE A 194 -10.02 -15.94 -16.91
C PHE A 194 -10.57 -15.59 -18.30
N PRO A 195 -9.95 -16.07 -19.38
CA PRO A 195 -10.42 -15.82 -20.74
C PRO A 195 -11.80 -16.44 -21.03
N ILE A 196 -12.81 -15.61 -21.31
CA ILE A 196 -14.13 -16.04 -21.80
C ILE A 196 -14.37 -15.73 -23.28
N THR A 197 -13.41 -15.03 -23.92
CA THR A 197 -13.48 -14.72 -25.35
C THR A 197 -13.51 -15.99 -26.21
N LYS A 198 -14.20 -15.88 -27.36
CA LYS A 198 -14.17 -16.89 -28.44
C LYS A 198 -12.92 -16.76 -29.32
N ASP A 199 -12.27 -15.61 -29.28
CA ASP A 199 -11.04 -15.37 -30.04
C ASP A 199 -9.87 -16.16 -29.43
N SER A 200 -8.83 -16.43 -30.23
CA SER A 200 -7.62 -17.12 -29.76
C SER A 200 -6.71 -16.24 -28.90
N TYR A 201 -7.06 -14.96 -28.73
CA TYR A 201 -6.26 -13.98 -28.01
C TYR A 201 -7.14 -12.97 -27.27
N ILE A 202 -6.54 -12.25 -26.33
CA ILE A 202 -7.11 -11.10 -25.64
C ILE A 202 -6.27 -9.86 -25.95
N ASN A 203 -6.94 -8.76 -26.30
CA ASN A 203 -6.26 -7.48 -26.54
C ASN A 203 -6.12 -6.69 -25.23
N LEU A 204 -4.89 -6.58 -24.73
CA LEU A 204 -4.51 -5.63 -23.70
C LEU A 204 -4.24 -4.26 -24.34
N ARG A 205 -4.91 -3.20 -23.85
CA ARG A 205 -4.81 -1.85 -24.41
C ARG A 205 -4.35 -0.83 -23.39
N GLU A 206 -3.81 0.28 -23.86
CA GLU A 206 -3.41 1.40 -22.99
C GLU A 206 -4.62 2.13 -22.39
N SER A 207 -5.75 2.14 -23.10
CA SER A 207 -6.99 2.80 -22.71
C SER A 207 -8.19 2.23 -23.50
N PRO A 208 -9.44 2.53 -23.11
CA PRO A 208 -10.64 2.09 -23.84
C PRO A 208 -10.57 2.49 -25.32
N ASN A 209 -10.62 1.50 -26.22
CA ASN A 209 -10.43 1.68 -27.67
C ASN A 209 -9.07 2.28 -28.12
N GLY A 210 -8.11 2.43 -27.21
CA GLY A 210 -6.77 2.95 -27.49
C GLY A 210 -5.85 1.93 -28.15
N LYS A 211 -4.55 2.25 -28.22
CA LYS A 211 -3.53 1.37 -28.79
C LYS A 211 -3.49 0.01 -28.09
N ILE A 212 -3.30 -1.05 -28.88
CA ILE A 212 -3.02 -2.39 -28.36
C ILE A 212 -1.58 -2.42 -27.86
N LEU A 213 -1.40 -2.70 -26.57
CA LEU A 213 -0.09 -2.93 -25.96
C LEU A 213 0.41 -4.33 -26.26
N GLN A 214 -0.48 -5.32 -26.14
CA GLN A 214 -0.18 -6.72 -26.38
C GLN A 214 -1.44 -7.51 -26.79
N ALA A 215 -1.27 -8.45 -27.72
CA ALA A 215 -2.25 -9.50 -28.00
C ALA A 215 -1.81 -10.77 -27.25
N ILE A 216 -2.42 -11.03 -26.11
CA ILE A 216 -2.09 -12.15 -25.23
C ILE A 216 -2.76 -13.40 -25.79
N GLN A 217 -1.98 -14.43 -26.14
CA GLN A 217 -2.55 -15.65 -26.68
C GLN A 217 -3.21 -16.47 -25.57
N LYS A 218 -4.40 -17.03 -25.83
CA LYS A 218 -5.21 -17.72 -24.81
C LYS A 218 -4.52 -18.99 -24.28
N ASP A 219 -3.72 -19.66 -25.10
CA ASP A 219 -2.92 -20.84 -24.73
C ASP A 219 -1.71 -20.50 -23.85
N GLU A 220 -1.32 -19.23 -23.80
CA GLU A 220 -0.28 -18.74 -22.90
C GLU A 220 -0.83 -18.36 -21.52
N MET A 221 -2.14 -18.34 -21.33
CA MET A 221 -2.79 -17.83 -20.13
C MET A 221 -3.31 -18.93 -19.21
N LEU A 222 -3.47 -18.56 -17.94
CA LEU A 222 -4.24 -19.34 -16.98
C LEU A 222 -5.68 -19.48 -17.48
N ASN A 223 -6.11 -20.73 -17.65
CA ASN A 223 -7.40 -21.08 -18.24
C ASN A 223 -8.20 -22.11 -17.43
N ASP A 224 -7.72 -22.52 -16.25
CA ASP A 224 -8.40 -23.45 -15.36
C ASP A 224 -8.45 -22.90 -13.93
N CYS A 225 -9.66 -22.89 -13.35
CA CYS A 225 -9.95 -22.41 -12.01
C CYS A 225 -9.49 -23.37 -10.90
N ASN A 226 -9.12 -24.61 -11.25
CA ASN A 226 -8.71 -25.63 -10.29
C ASN A 226 -7.19 -25.71 -10.10
N MET A 227 -6.43 -24.77 -10.69
CA MET A 227 -4.97 -24.87 -10.73
C MET A 227 -4.29 -24.59 -9.40
N ARG A 228 -3.23 -25.36 -9.15
CA ARG A 228 -2.35 -25.25 -7.98
C ARG A 228 -1.15 -24.34 -8.31
N SER A 229 -0.45 -23.84 -7.29
CA SER A 229 0.69 -22.90 -7.39
C SER A 229 1.73 -23.20 -8.49
N ASN A 230 2.02 -24.48 -8.77
CA ASN A 230 3.00 -24.87 -9.79
C ASN A 230 2.55 -24.60 -11.24
N GLU A 231 1.24 -24.56 -11.51
CA GLU A 231 0.72 -24.33 -12.87
C GLU A 231 0.60 -22.82 -13.16
N LEU A 232 0.29 -22.02 -12.13
CA LEU A 232 0.39 -20.55 -12.18
C LEU A 232 1.78 -20.09 -12.64
N GLN A 233 2.85 -20.75 -12.20
CA GLN A 233 4.22 -20.33 -12.56
C GLN A 233 4.48 -20.34 -14.07
N ASN A 234 3.86 -21.25 -14.84
CA ASN A 234 4.15 -21.45 -16.26
C ASN A 234 3.17 -20.76 -17.22
N GLN A 235 2.15 -20.07 -16.71
CA GLN A 235 1.11 -19.42 -17.50
C GLN A 235 1.01 -17.94 -17.22
N GLY A 236 0.62 -17.13 -18.20
CA GLY A 236 0.32 -15.72 -18.03
C GLY A 236 -0.92 -15.52 -17.17
N VAL A 237 -0.88 -14.55 -16.27
CA VAL A 237 -1.95 -14.30 -15.30
C VAL A 237 -2.50 -12.89 -15.50
N LEU A 238 -3.83 -12.74 -15.45
CA LEU A 238 -4.49 -11.44 -15.40
C LEU A 238 -5.03 -11.18 -14.00
N LEU A 239 -4.63 -10.06 -13.41
CA LEU A 239 -5.21 -9.54 -12.18
C LEU A 239 -6.16 -8.39 -12.51
N SER A 240 -7.35 -8.42 -11.93
CA SER A 240 -8.27 -7.30 -11.90
C SER A 240 -7.76 -6.21 -10.95
N LEU A 241 -7.67 -4.97 -11.45
CA LEU A 241 -7.43 -3.76 -10.67
C LEU A 241 -8.70 -2.90 -10.53
N GLY A 242 -9.86 -3.48 -10.87
CA GLY A 242 -11.17 -2.81 -10.85
C GLY A 242 -11.63 -2.32 -12.22
N LYS A 243 -12.72 -1.55 -12.22
CA LYS A 243 -13.35 -1.03 -13.45
C LYS A 243 -12.82 0.34 -13.82
N ASP A 244 -12.78 0.63 -15.12
CA ASP A 244 -12.58 1.99 -15.60
C ASP A 244 -13.77 2.86 -15.17
N SER A 245 -13.49 3.98 -14.50
CA SER A 245 -14.52 4.86 -13.95
C SER A 245 -15.32 5.60 -15.01
N THR A 246 -14.76 5.78 -16.21
CA THR A 246 -15.40 6.48 -17.33
C THR A 246 -16.07 5.52 -18.31
N ASN A 247 -15.58 4.29 -18.40
CA ASN A 247 -16.09 3.25 -19.29
C ASN A 247 -16.20 1.91 -18.54
N PRO A 248 -17.26 1.68 -17.74
CA PRO A 248 -17.35 0.52 -16.84
C PRO A 248 -17.29 -0.87 -17.49
N LYS A 249 -17.45 -0.94 -18.82
CA LYS A 249 -17.25 -2.16 -19.63
C LYS A 249 -15.78 -2.53 -19.84
N TRP A 250 -14.86 -1.66 -19.44
CA TRP A 250 -13.43 -1.88 -19.50
C TRP A 250 -12.90 -2.08 -18.09
N LEU A 251 -12.16 -3.18 -17.92
CA LEU A 251 -11.51 -3.54 -16.67
C LEU A 251 -10.07 -3.06 -16.72
N LYS A 252 -9.61 -2.39 -15.66
CA LYS A 252 -8.19 -2.13 -15.43
C LYS A 252 -7.55 -3.44 -14.99
N VAL A 253 -6.42 -3.77 -15.57
CA VAL A 253 -5.76 -5.05 -15.33
C VAL A 253 -4.24 -4.91 -15.22
N ALA A 254 -3.64 -5.86 -14.53
CA ALA A 254 -2.21 -6.16 -14.64
C ALA A 254 -2.04 -7.54 -15.27
N TYR A 255 -1.35 -7.60 -16.40
CA TYR A 255 -0.94 -8.84 -17.03
C TYR A 255 0.46 -9.23 -16.57
N ILE A 256 0.60 -10.37 -15.92
CA ILE A 256 1.88 -10.96 -15.52
C ILE A 256 2.24 -12.02 -16.56
N PRO A 257 3.30 -11.82 -17.38
CA PRO A 257 3.68 -12.77 -18.41
C PRO A 257 4.05 -14.16 -17.86
N LYS A 258 3.96 -15.19 -18.70
CA LYS A 258 4.25 -16.58 -18.30
C LYS A 258 5.68 -16.76 -17.80
N GLU A 259 6.64 -16.04 -18.39
CA GLU A 259 8.05 -16.06 -18.05
C GLU A 259 8.41 -15.23 -16.80
N ALA A 260 7.45 -14.52 -16.21
CA ALA A 260 7.66 -13.76 -14.99
C ALA A 260 7.38 -14.63 -13.75
N SER A 261 8.30 -14.60 -12.79
CA SER A 261 8.15 -15.24 -11.48
C SER A 261 7.35 -14.39 -10.50
N ASP A 262 7.32 -13.08 -10.70
CA ASP A 262 6.65 -12.11 -9.85
C ASP A 262 6.03 -10.99 -10.70
N THR A 263 5.40 -10.04 -10.03
CA THR A 263 4.71 -8.92 -10.67
C THR A 263 5.64 -7.81 -11.17
N SER A 264 6.98 -7.92 -11.06
CA SER A 264 7.92 -6.87 -11.49
C SER A 264 7.87 -6.57 -12.98
N LYS A 265 7.44 -7.56 -13.78
CA LYS A 265 7.28 -7.47 -15.24
C LYS A 265 5.83 -7.29 -15.67
N ALA A 266 4.95 -6.91 -14.74
CA ALA A 266 3.54 -6.72 -15.05
C ALA A 266 3.35 -5.63 -16.14
N ILE A 267 2.44 -5.89 -17.06
CA ILE A 267 2.04 -4.96 -18.11
C ILE A 267 0.64 -4.47 -17.75
N TYR A 268 0.52 -3.18 -17.49
CA TYR A 268 -0.72 -2.54 -17.07
C TYR A 268 -1.51 -2.03 -18.27
N GLY A 269 -2.83 -2.17 -18.20
CA GLY A 269 -3.71 -1.68 -19.25
C GLY A 269 -5.18 -1.95 -18.95
N VAL A 270 -5.98 -1.95 -20.01
CA VAL A 270 -7.40 -2.27 -19.95
C VAL A 270 -7.79 -3.40 -20.89
N ILE A 271 -8.75 -4.20 -20.47
CA ILE A 271 -9.38 -5.28 -21.24
C ILE A 271 -10.90 -5.08 -21.18
N HIS A 272 -11.59 -5.30 -22.30
CA HIS A 272 -13.04 -5.24 -22.34
C HIS A 272 -13.66 -6.44 -21.60
N GLU A 273 -14.68 -6.22 -20.77
CA GLU A 273 -15.33 -7.23 -19.93
C GLU A 273 -15.89 -8.42 -20.71
N SER A 274 -16.16 -8.27 -22.01
CA SER A 274 -16.61 -9.39 -22.84
C SER A 274 -15.51 -10.42 -23.16
N GLN A 275 -14.24 -10.13 -22.83
CA GLN A 275 -13.12 -11.02 -23.12
C GLN A 275 -12.69 -11.86 -21.91
N VAL A 276 -13.01 -11.42 -20.70
CA VAL A 276 -12.54 -12.03 -19.45
C VAL A 276 -13.61 -12.01 -18.37
N SER A 277 -13.56 -12.96 -17.43
CA SER A 277 -14.46 -13.04 -16.28
C SER A 277 -13.70 -13.48 -15.02
N PHE A 278 -14.25 -13.22 -13.84
CA PHE A 278 -13.76 -13.82 -12.59
C PHE A 278 -14.12 -15.31 -12.49
N ASP A 279 -15.18 -15.71 -13.18
CA ASP A 279 -15.57 -17.10 -13.31
C ASP A 279 -14.83 -17.75 -14.48
N CYS A 280 -14.28 -18.94 -14.28
CA CYS A 280 -13.98 -19.79 -15.43
C CYS A 280 -15.31 -20.18 -16.08
N GLY A 281 -15.45 -19.86 -17.36
CA GLY A 281 -16.58 -20.38 -18.14
C GLY A 281 -16.54 -21.91 -18.13
N GLU A 282 -17.62 -22.53 -17.66
CA GLU A 282 -17.95 -23.92 -17.98
C GLU A 282 -18.23 -24.10 -19.48
#